data_AF-A0A530AQ87-F1
#
_entry.id   AF-A0A530AQ87-F1
#
_cell.length_a   1.000
_cell.length_b   1.000
_cell.length_c   1.000
_cell.angle_alpha   90.00
_cell.angle_beta   90.00
_cell.angle_gamma   90.00
#
_symmetry.space_group_name_H-M   'P 1'
#
loop_
_entity.id
_entity.type
_entity.pdbx_description
1 polymer ?
#
loop_
_entity_poly.entity_id
_entity_poly.type
_entity_poly.pdbx_seq_one_letter_code
_entity_poly.pdbx_strand_id
1 'polypeptide(L)'
;MLIERAEAAGISVISGNTDGVVFRCPRNLFDGFVMKDGKPTDRLAPSPLTEIIDWWEGKTGFKLEFAEYRSIYNRDVNYYVAIKPNGKGKRKGSIANHWHPDSPDYDPAREQMKKNPKMTIVGDAVLAFLRDGTPIEKTIRECQDVRGFLTVIKATGGATWRDGYLGKVVRYYWSTDGESMIKVKPHPKTGNRPKVPETEGCRPLMTLPKVLPADIDYARYIETAESILDDIGYYDAQVCVSPMEALLRRLQFNNQLNILTAS
;
A
#
# COMPACT_ATOMS: atom_id res chain seq x y z
N MET A 1 4.42 12.51 27.97
CA MET A 1 3.12 12.65 27.27
C MET A 1 2.53 11.25 27.12
N LEU A 2 1.50 11.04 26.29
CA LEU A 2 0.86 9.73 26.13
C LEU A 2 1.85 8.64 25.69
N ILE A 3 2.65 8.96 24.67
CA ILE A 3 3.61 8.05 24.02
C ILE A 3 4.67 7.57 25.01
N GLU A 4 5.29 8.47 25.76
CA GLU A 4 6.38 8.14 26.67
C GLU A 4 5.89 7.30 27.85
N ARG A 5 4.63 7.49 28.27
CA ARG A 5 4.04 6.67 29.33
C ARG A 5 3.68 5.27 28.83
N ALA A 6 3.24 5.15 27.58
CA ALA A 6 3.03 3.86 26.92
C ALA A 6 4.36 3.09 26.76
N GLU A 7 5.41 3.73 26.24
CA GLU A 7 6.74 3.13 26.09
C GLU A 7 7.32 2.68 27.43
N ALA A 8 7.23 3.53 28.47
CA ALA A 8 7.69 3.20 29.82
C ALA A 8 6.93 2.02 30.44
N ALA A 9 5.69 1.76 30.00
CA ALA A 9 4.89 0.62 30.41
C ALA A 9 5.11 -0.63 29.53
N GLY A 10 6.06 -0.59 28.58
CA GLY A 10 6.34 -1.69 27.66
C GLY A 10 5.34 -1.81 26.50
N ILE A 11 4.57 -0.75 26.21
CA ILE A 11 3.65 -0.66 25.08
C ILE A 11 4.34 0.14 23.97
N SER A 12 4.90 -0.57 22.99
CA SER A 12 5.65 0.06 21.91
C SER A 12 4.75 0.87 20.98
N VAL A 13 5.22 2.06 20.62
CA VAL A 13 4.59 2.93 19.63
C VAL A 13 5.18 2.63 18.26
N ILE A 14 4.33 2.22 17.32
CA ILE A 14 4.75 1.84 15.96
C ILE A 14 4.57 3.01 14.98
N SER A 15 3.60 3.89 15.25
CA SER A 15 3.32 5.04 14.39
C SER A 15 2.64 6.14 15.20
N GLY A 16 2.87 7.40 14.82
CA GLY A 16 2.20 8.55 15.40
C GLY A 16 2.18 9.72 14.43
N ASN A 17 1.05 10.43 14.37
CA ASN A 17 0.92 11.70 13.68
C ASN A 17 0.16 12.69 14.58
N THR A 18 -0.24 13.85 14.03
CA THR A 18 -0.93 14.90 14.80
C THR A 18 -2.23 14.43 15.44
N ASP A 19 -2.94 13.49 14.81
CA ASP A 19 -4.32 13.13 15.16
C ASP A 19 -4.45 11.72 15.76
N GLY A 20 -3.37 10.95 15.83
CA GLY A 20 -3.45 9.58 16.31
C GLY A 20 -2.10 8.88 16.52
N VAL A 21 -2.16 7.78 17.26
CA VAL A 21 -1.04 6.92 17.61
C VAL A 21 -1.42 5.46 17.42
N VAL A 22 -0.47 4.63 17.00
CA VAL A 22 -0.63 3.19 16.83
C VAL A 22 0.31 2.48 17.81
N PHE A 23 -0.27 1.64 18.66
CA PHE A 23 0.47 0.83 19.62
C PHE A 23 0.56 -0.62 19.14
N ARG A 24 1.73 -1.23 19.35
CA ARG A 24 1.88 -2.68 19.43
C ARG A 24 1.73 -3.06 20.90
N CYS A 25 0.49 -3.30 21.32
CA CYS A 25 0.18 -3.62 22.71
C CYS A 25 0.35 -5.12 22.99
N PRO A 26 1.19 -5.53 23.95
CA PRO A 26 1.21 -6.90 24.46
C PRO A 26 -0.17 -7.35 24.95
N ARG A 27 -0.56 -8.60 24.67
CA ARG A 27 -1.91 -9.09 25.02
C ARG A 27 -2.22 -9.08 26.52
N ASN A 28 -1.21 -9.12 27.38
CA ASN A 28 -1.39 -9.01 28.83
C ASN A 28 -1.64 -7.57 29.31
N LEU A 29 -1.47 -6.56 28.45
CA LEU A 29 -1.69 -5.14 28.77
C LEU A 29 -2.97 -4.58 28.12
N PHE A 30 -3.73 -5.41 27.41
CA PHE A 30 -4.96 -5.06 26.70
C PHE A 30 -6.01 -6.17 26.86
N ASP A 31 -7.21 -5.81 27.30
CA ASP A 31 -8.31 -6.75 27.56
C ASP A 31 -9.51 -6.56 26.62
N GLY A 32 -9.27 -6.04 25.42
CA GLY A 32 -10.34 -5.82 24.43
C GLY A 32 -11.07 -4.49 24.61
N PHE A 33 -12.29 -4.45 24.09
CA PHE A 33 -13.19 -3.29 24.12
C PHE A 33 -14.33 -3.54 25.09
N VAL A 34 -14.87 -2.47 25.67
CA VAL A 34 -16.11 -2.52 26.43
C VAL A 34 -17.22 -3.04 25.51
N MET A 35 -17.93 -4.07 25.98
CA MET A 35 -19.06 -4.66 25.27
C MET A 35 -20.36 -3.98 25.68
N LYS A 36 -21.17 -3.59 24.69
CA LYS A 36 -22.52 -3.07 24.88
C LYS A 36 -23.47 -3.78 23.91
N ASP A 37 -24.53 -4.38 24.43
CA ASP A 37 -25.53 -5.12 23.65
C ASP A 37 -24.90 -6.20 22.72
N GLY A 38 -23.87 -6.89 23.24
CA GLY A 38 -23.13 -7.92 22.51
C GLY A 38 -22.19 -7.40 21.41
N LYS A 39 -21.95 -6.08 21.34
CA LYS A 39 -21.05 -5.46 20.36
C LYS A 39 -19.93 -4.68 21.06
N PRO A 40 -18.70 -4.70 20.53
CA PRO A 40 -17.62 -3.87 21.05
C PRO A 40 -17.93 -2.39 20.77
N THR A 41 -17.71 -1.55 21.77
CA THR A 41 -17.72 -0.09 21.62
C THR A 41 -16.36 0.40 21.10
N ASP A 42 -16.20 1.71 20.95
CA ASP A 42 -14.94 2.39 20.66
C ASP A 42 -14.10 2.64 21.93
N ARG A 43 -14.49 2.13 23.09
CA ARG A 43 -13.77 2.28 24.37
C ARG A 43 -13.12 0.96 24.78
N LEU A 44 -11.92 1.09 25.34
CA LEU A 44 -11.13 -0.04 25.83
C LEU A 44 -11.70 -0.59 27.16
N ALA A 45 -11.64 -1.90 27.33
CA ALA A 45 -11.95 -2.55 28.62
C ALA A 45 -10.84 -2.27 29.65
N PRO A 46 -11.14 -2.33 30.97
CA PRO A 46 -10.16 -2.11 32.02
C PRO A 46 -8.90 -2.97 31.87
N SER A 47 -7.75 -2.31 31.80
CA SER A 47 -6.43 -2.86 31.51
C SER A 47 -5.33 -1.84 31.82
N PRO A 48 -4.05 -2.24 31.91
CA PRO A 48 -2.94 -1.31 32.05
C PRO A 48 -2.90 -0.22 30.96
N LEU A 49 -3.29 -0.54 29.72
CA LEU A 49 -3.40 0.45 28.66
C LEU A 49 -4.47 1.52 28.99
N THR A 50 -5.66 1.13 29.45
CA THR A 50 -6.70 2.11 29.83
C THR A 50 -6.26 3.04 30.95
N GLU A 51 -5.47 2.59 31.92
CA GLU A 51 -4.98 3.47 32.99
C GLU A 51 -4.10 4.62 32.43
N ILE A 52 -3.33 4.33 31.38
CA ILE A 52 -2.52 5.33 30.68
C ILE A 52 -3.41 6.28 29.86
N ILE A 53 -4.41 5.73 29.17
CA ILE A 53 -5.40 6.50 28.40
C ILE A 53 -6.19 7.44 29.32
N ASP A 54 -6.78 6.93 30.39
CA ASP A 54 -7.63 7.68 31.31
C ASP A 54 -6.86 8.79 32.01
N TRP A 55 -5.59 8.53 32.36
CA TRP A 55 -4.69 9.58 32.85
C TRP A 55 -4.51 10.69 31.82
N TRP A 56 -4.27 10.35 30.55
CA TRP A 56 -4.03 11.35 29.50
C TRP A 56 -5.31 12.13 29.15
N GLU A 57 -6.46 11.46 29.03
CA GLU A 57 -7.75 12.11 28.81
C GLU A 57 -8.12 13.01 29.99
N GLY A 58 -7.87 12.57 31.23
CA GLY A 58 -8.10 13.39 32.43
C GLY A 58 -7.20 14.61 32.52
N LYS A 59 -5.96 14.53 31.99
CA LYS A 59 -5.03 15.67 31.97
C LYS A 59 -5.33 16.68 30.86
N THR A 60 -5.86 16.23 29.73
CA THR A 60 -6.03 17.07 28.54
C THR A 60 -7.47 17.49 28.29
N GLY A 61 -8.46 16.75 28.81
CA GLY A 61 -9.87 16.93 28.48
C GLY A 61 -10.28 16.37 27.12
N PHE A 62 -9.33 15.86 26.31
CA PHE A 62 -9.65 15.23 25.03
C PHE A 62 -10.12 13.80 25.20
N LYS A 63 -10.85 13.30 24.19
CA LYS A 63 -11.33 11.91 24.13
C LYS A 63 -10.73 11.21 22.92
N LEU A 64 -10.19 10.03 23.16
CA LEU A 64 -9.61 9.15 22.15
C LEU A 64 -10.66 8.13 21.70
N GLU A 65 -10.64 7.85 20.39
CA GLU A 65 -11.37 6.77 19.75
C GLU A 65 -10.40 5.62 19.44
N PHE A 66 -10.85 4.38 19.61
CA PHE A 66 -9.97 3.23 19.50
C PHE A 66 -10.38 2.29 18.36
N ALA A 67 -9.39 1.72 17.69
CA ALA A 67 -9.57 0.67 16.69
C ALA A 67 -8.46 -0.38 16.83
N GLU A 68 -8.83 -1.66 16.72
CA GLU A 68 -7.89 -2.78 16.76
C GLU A 68 -7.59 -3.29 15.35
N TYR A 69 -6.31 -3.61 15.12
CA TYR A 69 -5.82 -4.30 13.95
C TYR A 69 -5.12 -5.59 14.37
N ARG A 70 -5.40 -6.68 13.65
CA ARG A 70 -4.69 -7.95 13.77
C ARG A 70 -3.25 -7.82 13.29
N SER A 71 -3.05 -7.09 12.21
CA SER A 71 -1.73 -6.76 11.67
C SER A 71 -1.77 -5.44 10.90
N ILE A 72 -0.63 -4.77 10.87
CA ILE A 72 -0.39 -3.57 10.08
C ILE A 72 1.00 -3.69 9.45
N TYR A 73 1.09 -3.29 8.19
CA TYR A 73 2.31 -3.26 7.39
C TYR A 73 2.44 -1.84 6.86
N ASN A 74 3.46 -1.11 7.30
CA ASN A 74 3.60 0.32 7.08
C ASN A 74 4.93 0.66 6.44
N ARG A 75 4.89 1.46 5.36
CA ARG A 75 6.06 2.18 4.87
C ARG A 75 6.20 3.51 5.61
N ASP A 76 5.07 4.22 5.75
CA ASP A 76 4.98 5.53 6.41
C ASP A 76 3.56 5.79 6.95
N VAL A 77 3.36 6.90 7.67
CA VAL A 77 2.07 7.26 8.31
C VAL A 77 0.91 7.39 7.32
N ASN A 78 1.20 7.63 6.03
CA ASN A 78 0.23 7.81 4.96
C ASN A 78 0.20 6.63 3.97
N TYR A 79 0.95 5.57 4.24
CA TYR A 79 1.07 4.40 3.36
C TYR A 79 1.17 3.12 4.17
N TYR A 80 0.06 2.40 4.26
CA TYR A 80 -0.02 1.14 5.00
C TYR A 80 -1.14 0.21 4.51
N VAL A 81 -0.99 -1.07 4.84
CA VAL A 81 -2.05 -2.08 4.79
C VAL A 81 -2.36 -2.51 6.22
N ALA A 82 -3.62 -2.44 6.62
CA ALA A 82 -4.07 -2.86 7.95
C ALA A 82 -5.17 -3.92 7.83
N ILE A 83 -5.07 -4.99 8.62
CA ILE A 83 -6.05 -6.07 8.65
C ILE A 83 -6.72 -6.09 10.01
N LYS A 84 -8.04 -5.98 10.05
CA LYS A 84 -8.83 -6.02 11.28
C LYS A 84 -9.00 -7.46 11.80
N PRO A 85 -9.35 -7.65 13.08
CA PRO A 85 -9.62 -8.98 13.64
C PRO A 85 -10.66 -9.80 12.86
N ASN A 86 -11.65 -9.14 12.26
CA ASN A 86 -12.67 -9.78 11.42
C ASN A 86 -12.22 -10.07 9.98
N GLY A 87 -10.93 -9.93 9.66
CA GLY A 87 -10.37 -10.15 8.34
C GLY A 87 -10.55 -8.98 7.36
N LYS A 88 -11.33 -7.94 7.69
CA LYS A 88 -11.47 -6.78 6.79
C LYS A 88 -10.14 -6.04 6.67
N GLY A 89 -9.66 -5.92 5.43
CA GLY A 89 -8.49 -5.11 5.10
C GLY A 89 -8.83 -3.64 4.94
N LYS A 90 -7.84 -2.77 5.12
CA LYS A 90 -7.88 -1.36 4.74
C LYS A 90 -6.53 -0.99 4.16
N ARG A 91 -6.51 -0.19 3.11
CA ARG A 91 -5.28 0.36 2.54
C ARG A 91 -5.29 1.88 2.65
N LYS A 92 -4.11 2.45 2.83
CA LYS A 92 -3.88 3.90 2.84
C LYS A 92 -2.77 4.25 1.86
N GLY A 93 -2.90 5.40 1.22
CA GLY A 93 -1.93 5.87 0.23
C GLY A 93 -2.32 5.49 -1.20
N SER A 94 -1.35 5.41 -2.10
CA SER A 94 -1.61 5.13 -3.52
C SER A 94 -2.04 3.69 -3.81
N ILE A 95 -1.96 2.80 -2.83
CA ILE A 95 -2.41 1.40 -2.94
C ILE A 95 -3.89 1.18 -2.64
N ALA A 96 -4.59 2.21 -2.15
CA ALA A 96 -6.01 2.10 -1.84
C ALA A 96 -6.87 2.04 -3.10
N ASN A 97 -7.86 1.14 -3.10
CA ASN A 97 -8.80 0.99 -4.22
C ASN A 97 -10.17 1.58 -3.86
N HIS A 98 -10.44 2.81 -4.29
CA HIS A 98 -11.72 3.47 -4.06
C HIS A 98 -12.75 3.21 -5.17
N TRP A 99 -12.37 2.46 -6.21
CA TRP A 99 -13.09 2.37 -7.49
C TRP A 99 -13.86 1.08 -7.70
N HIS A 100 -13.56 0.03 -6.93
CA HIS A 100 -14.22 -1.27 -7.04
C HIS A 100 -15.21 -1.50 -5.88
N PRO A 101 -16.49 -1.83 -6.11
CA PRO A 101 -17.49 -2.03 -5.04
C PRO A 101 -17.10 -3.05 -3.98
N ASP A 102 -16.38 -4.11 -4.37
CA ASP A 102 -15.92 -5.15 -3.45
C ASP A 102 -14.66 -4.76 -2.67
N SER A 103 -14.07 -3.61 -2.99
CA SER A 103 -12.95 -3.08 -2.21
C SER A 103 -13.44 -2.60 -0.85
N PRO A 104 -12.72 -2.92 0.25
CA PRO A 104 -13.05 -2.37 1.56
C PRO A 104 -12.83 -0.85 1.66
N ASP A 105 -12.11 -0.26 0.70
CA ASP A 105 -11.85 1.19 0.62
C ASP A 105 -12.87 1.91 -0.29
N TYR A 106 -13.88 1.21 -0.80
CA TYR A 106 -14.92 1.77 -1.67
C TYR A 106 -15.81 2.75 -0.92
N ASP A 107 -15.90 3.98 -1.42
CA ASP A 107 -16.83 5.01 -0.95
C ASP A 107 -17.59 5.59 -2.17
N PRO A 108 -18.89 5.26 -2.33
CA PRO A 108 -19.70 5.70 -3.48
C PRO A 108 -20.04 7.19 -3.47
N ALA A 109 -19.86 7.91 -2.36
CA ALA A 109 -20.39 9.24 -2.18
C ALA A 109 -19.34 10.37 -2.24
N ARG A 110 -18.06 10.10 -1.91
CA ARG A 110 -17.07 11.18 -1.73
C ARG A 110 -15.65 10.95 -2.25
N GLU A 111 -15.11 9.73 -2.19
CA GLU A 111 -13.67 9.54 -2.45
C GLU A 111 -13.35 9.17 -3.90
N GLN A 112 -14.27 8.52 -4.63
CA GLN A 112 -14.08 8.20 -6.06
C GLN A 112 -13.76 9.44 -6.90
N MET A 113 -14.46 10.56 -6.65
CA MET A 113 -14.23 11.79 -7.41
C MET A 113 -12.91 12.50 -7.06
N LYS A 114 -12.30 12.17 -5.92
CA LYS A 114 -11.08 12.84 -5.44
C LYS A 114 -9.79 12.13 -5.87
N LYS A 115 -9.85 10.83 -6.17
CA LYS A 115 -8.66 9.99 -6.38
C LYS A 115 -8.72 9.32 -7.73
N ASN A 116 -7.84 9.70 -8.65
CA ASN A 116 -7.70 8.97 -9.92
C ASN A 116 -7.31 7.51 -9.67
N PRO A 117 -7.85 6.54 -10.45
CA PRO A 117 -7.41 5.17 -10.37
C PRO A 117 -5.96 5.06 -10.88
N LYS A 118 -5.17 4.27 -10.17
CA LYS A 118 -3.77 3.99 -10.48
C LYS A 118 -3.52 2.51 -10.20
N MET A 119 -3.66 1.67 -11.24
CA MET A 119 -3.38 0.23 -11.20
C MET A 119 -3.92 -0.47 -9.93
N THR A 120 -5.20 -0.26 -9.61
CA THR A 120 -5.77 -0.68 -8.32
C THR A 120 -5.63 -2.17 -8.04
N ILE A 121 -5.52 -3.00 -9.08
CA ILE A 121 -5.29 -4.44 -8.98
C ILE A 121 -4.00 -4.78 -8.21
N VAL A 122 -2.99 -3.92 -8.26
CA VAL A 122 -1.73 -4.09 -7.51
C VAL A 122 -2.02 -4.05 -6.01
N GLY A 123 -2.76 -3.04 -5.56
CA GLY A 123 -3.18 -2.93 -4.17
C GLY A 123 -4.11 -4.07 -3.74
N ASP A 124 -4.97 -4.56 -4.64
CA ASP A 124 -5.86 -5.69 -4.38
C ASP A 124 -5.08 -6.99 -4.20
N ALA A 125 -4.07 -7.24 -5.04
CA ALA A 125 -3.17 -8.38 -4.93
C ALA A 125 -2.38 -8.35 -3.61
N VAL A 126 -1.76 -7.21 -3.27
CA VAL A 126 -1.03 -7.05 -2.00
C VAL A 126 -1.94 -7.35 -0.80
N LEU A 127 -3.18 -6.84 -0.80
CA LEU A 127 -4.11 -7.11 0.29
C LEU A 127 -4.51 -8.60 0.35
N ALA A 128 -4.82 -9.22 -0.78
CA ALA A 128 -5.21 -10.63 -0.84
C ALA A 128 -4.06 -11.56 -0.37
N PHE A 129 -2.82 -11.21 -0.71
CA PHE A 129 -1.63 -11.91 -0.24
C PHE A 129 -1.44 -11.77 1.27
N LEU A 130 -1.44 -10.54 1.81
CA LEU A 130 -1.24 -10.31 3.25
C LEU A 130 -2.39 -10.86 4.11
N ARG A 131 -3.62 -10.85 3.58
CA ARG A 131 -4.82 -11.29 4.31
C ARG A 131 -5.00 -12.80 4.29
N ASP A 132 -4.88 -13.41 3.11
CA ASP A 132 -5.30 -14.79 2.83
C ASP A 132 -4.17 -15.69 2.33
N GLY A 133 -2.98 -15.15 2.08
CA GLY A 133 -1.89 -15.90 1.45
C GLY A 133 -2.13 -16.18 -0.05
N THR A 134 -3.06 -15.48 -0.69
CA THR A 134 -3.31 -15.64 -2.13
C THR A 134 -2.09 -15.14 -2.91
N PRO A 135 -1.48 -15.95 -3.80
CA PRO A 135 -0.32 -15.51 -4.57
C PRO A 135 -0.62 -14.23 -5.37
N ILE A 136 0.31 -13.27 -5.35
CA ILE A 136 0.18 -11.98 -6.07
C ILE A 136 -0.17 -12.20 -7.54
N GLU A 137 0.57 -13.10 -8.20
CA GLU A 137 0.37 -13.46 -9.59
C GLU A 137 -1.05 -13.97 -9.87
N LYS A 138 -1.63 -14.74 -8.95
CA LYS A 138 -2.98 -15.29 -9.10
C LYS A 138 -4.01 -14.17 -9.19
N THR A 139 -4.01 -13.24 -8.21
CA THR A 139 -4.96 -12.12 -8.20
C THR A 139 -4.84 -11.24 -9.44
N ILE A 140 -3.61 -10.98 -9.89
CA ILE A 140 -3.34 -10.14 -11.05
C ILE A 140 -3.77 -10.81 -12.37
N ARG A 141 -3.43 -12.09 -12.57
CA ARG A 141 -3.74 -12.81 -13.83
C ARG A 141 -5.20 -13.20 -13.96
N GLU A 142 -5.87 -13.51 -12.85
CA GLU A 142 -7.28 -13.89 -12.86
C GLU A 142 -8.22 -12.68 -13.04
N CYS A 143 -7.71 -11.45 -12.88
CA CYS A 143 -8.49 -10.22 -13.05
C CYS A 143 -9.01 -10.06 -14.49
N GLN A 144 -10.34 -10.14 -14.65
CA GLN A 144 -11.03 -9.96 -15.94
C GLN A 144 -11.49 -8.51 -16.19
N ASP A 145 -11.32 -7.62 -15.22
CA ASP A 145 -11.75 -6.23 -15.33
C ASP A 145 -10.56 -5.31 -15.63
N VAL A 146 -10.50 -4.79 -16.86
CA VAL A 146 -9.45 -3.88 -17.31
C VAL A 146 -9.32 -2.62 -16.42
N ARG A 147 -10.38 -2.22 -15.72
CA ARG A 147 -10.35 -1.07 -14.79
C ARG A 147 -9.36 -1.27 -13.65
N GLY A 148 -9.07 -2.51 -13.26
CA GLY A 148 -8.04 -2.83 -12.27
C GLY A 148 -6.63 -2.45 -12.72
N PHE A 149 -6.35 -2.50 -14.02
CA PHE A 149 -5.05 -2.20 -14.63
C PHE A 149 -4.89 -0.73 -15.01
N LEU A 150 -5.99 0.01 -15.04
CA LEU A 150 -6.06 1.38 -15.51
C LEU A 150 -5.30 2.34 -14.60
N THR A 151 -4.50 3.20 -15.22
CA THR A 151 -3.91 4.38 -14.59
C THR A 151 -4.38 5.65 -15.29
N VAL A 152 -4.77 6.65 -14.50
CA VAL A 152 -5.23 7.96 -15.00
C VAL A 152 -4.33 9.07 -14.47
N ILE A 153 -3.67 9.78 -15.38
CA ILE A 153 -2.77 10.89 -15.03
C ILE A 153 -3.05 12.14 -15.86
N LYS A 154 -2.61 13.27 -15.33
CA LYS A 154 -2.63 14.56 -16.04
C LYS A 154 -1.36 14.72 -16.86
N ALA A 155 -1.52 14.90 -18.17
CA ALA A 155 -0.45 15.29 -19.08
C ALA A 155 -0.49 16.81 -19.31
N THR A 156 0.33 17.55 -18.56
CA THR A 156 0.40 19.02 -18.69
C THR A 156 0.77 19.43 -20.11
N GLY A 157 -0.12 20.20 -20.76
CA GLY A 157 0.06 20.64 -22.14
C GLY A 157 -0.44 19.65 -23.20
N GLY A 158 -0.92 18.47 -22.79
CA GLY A 158 -1.40 17.43 -23.67
C GLY A 158 -0.35 16.35 -23.97
N ALA A 159 -0.81 15.16 -24.32
CA ALA A 159 0.02 14.03 -24.70
C ALA A 159 -0.31 13.52 -26.11
N THR A 160 0.69 12.96 -26.77
CA THR A 160 0.56 12.10 -27.94
C THR A 160 1.07 10.70 -27.60
N TRP A 161 0.55 9.70 -28.30
CA TRP A 161 1.11 8.35 -28.31
C TRP A 161 1.19 7.91 -29.76
N ARG A 162 2.40 7.61 -30.22
CA ARG A 162 2.74 7.61 -31.65
C ARG A 162 2.24 8.91 -32.29
N ASP A 163 1.52 8.84 -33.40
CA ASP A 163 1.02 10.01 -34.13
C ASP A 163 -0.34 10.54 -33.62
N GLY A 164 -0.94 9.89 -32.61
CA GLY A 164 -2.27 10.23 -32.11
C GLY A 164 -2.25 11.19 -30.91
N TYR A 165 -3.05 12.27 -30.95
CA TYR A 165 -3.27 13.16 -29.81
C TYR A 165 -4.28 12.58 -28.82
N LEU A 166 -3.95 12.59 -27.52
CA LEU A 166 -4.76 11.99 -26.45
C LEU A 166 -5.43 13.01 -25.53
N GLY A 167 -5.02 14.29 -25.56
CA GLY A 167 -5.52 15.30 -24.63
C GLY A 167 -4.67 15.46 -23.36
N LYS A 168 -5.21 16.18 -22.37
CA LYS A 168 -4.52 16.56 -21.11
C LYS A 168 -4.75 15.59 -19.96
N VAL A 169 -5.68 14.65 -20.10
CA VAL A 169 -5.94 13.58 -19.15
C VAL A 169 -5.82 12.30 -19.94
N VAL A 170 -4.81 11.49 -19.60
CA VAL A 170 -4.53 10.24 -20.30
C VAL A 170 -4.87 9.07 -19.39
N ARG A 171 -5.37 8.03 -20.03
CA ARG A 171 -5.77 6.76 -19.43
C ARG A 171 -4.95 5.69 -20.10
N TYR A 172 -4.32 4.79 -19.35
CA TYR A 172 -3.48 3.75 -19.93
C TYR A 172 -3.40 2.51 -19.03
N TYR A 173 -2.91 1.43 -19.60
CA TYR A 173 -2.40 0.25 -18.89
C TYR A 173 -0.98 -0.04 -19.41
N TRP A 174 -0.20 -0.83 -18.68
CA TRP A 174 1.10 -1.30 -19.17
C TRP A 174 0.91 -2.48 -20.11
N SER A 175 1.57 -2.42 -21.26
CA SER A 175 1.42 -3.38 -22.35
C SER A 175 2.78 -3.95 -22.76
N THR A 176 2.79 -5.22 -23.15
CA THR A 176 3.97 -5.89 -23.70
C THR A 176 4.39 -5.34 -25.08
N ASP A 177 3.49 -4.60 -25.74
CA ASP A 177 3.73 -3.85 -27.00
C ASP A 177 3.55 -2.33 -26.76
N GLY A 178 3.79 -1.89 -25.52
CA GLY A 178 3.59 -0.50 -25.10
C GLY A 178 4.74 0.43 -25.46
N GLU A 179 4.44 1.72 -25.56
CA GLU A 179 5.41 2.80 -25.79
C GLU A 179 5.16 3.97 -24.85
N SER A 180 6.16 4.83 -24.70
CA SER A 180 6.02 6.03 -23.88
C SER A 180 5.09 7.06 -24.52
N MET A 181 4.20 7.67 -23.74
CA MET A 181 3.48 8.87 -24.20
C MET A 181 4.43 10.08 -24.20
N ILE A 182 4.26 10.96 -25.18
CA ILE A 182 5.12 12.13 -25.39
C ILE A 182 4.30 13.40 -25.13
N LYS A 183 4.88 14.40 -24.46
CA LYS A 183 4.23 15.70 -24.26
C LYS A 183 4.14 16.44 -25.59
N VAL A 184 3.01 17.10 -25.85
CA VAL A 184 2.80 17.91 -27.06
C VAL A 184 3.79 19.07 -27.14
N LYS A 185 4.03 19.74 -26.00
CA LYS A 185 4.92 20.90 -25.94
C LYS A 185 6.39 20.46 -25.91
N PRO A 186 7.23 20.91 -26.85
CA PRO A 186 8.66 20.66 -26.79
C PRO A 186 9.29 21.42 -25.60
N HIS A 187 10.41 20.90 -25.14
CA HIS A 187 11.22 21.56 -24.12
C HIS A 187 11.83 22.85 -24.70
N PRO A 188 11.70 24.00 -24.03
CA PRO A 188 12.00 25.31 -24.62
C PRO A 188 13.46 25.49 -25.00
N LYS A 189 14.40 24.78 -24.34
CA LYS A 189 15.83 24.90 -24.62
C LYS A 189 16.36 23.89 -25.64
N THR A 190 15.80 22.69 -25.67
CA THR A 190 16.36 21.57 -26.45
C THR A 190 15.52 21.22 -27.66
N GLY A 191 14.29 21.73 -27.78
CA GLY A 191 13.36 21.36 -28.84
C GLY A 191 12.77 19.95 -28.72
N ASN A 192 13.35 19.08 -27.89
CA ASN A 192 12.88 17.71 -27.67
C ASN A 192 11.54 17.69 -26.98
N ARG A 193 10.65 16.78 -27.40
CA ARG A 193 9.39 16.52 -26.71
C ARG A 193 9.62 15.51 -25.59
N PRO A 194 9.49 15.89 -24.31
CA PRO A 194 9.75 14.97 -23.22
C PRO A 194 8.63 13.94 -23.08
N LYS A 195 8.96 12.78 -22.55
CA LYS A 195 8.00 11.76 -22.13
C LYS A 195 7.05 12.29 -21.05
N VAL A 196 5.83 11.78 -21.03
CA VAL A 196 4.88 11.94 -19.92
C VAL A 196 5.30 10.98 -18.79
N PRO A 197 5.52 11.46 -17.55
CA PRO A 197 5.97 10.59 -16.45
C PRO A 197 5.08 9.36 -16.25
N GLU A 198 5.69 8.22 -15.88
CA GLU A 198 5.04 6.93 -15.58
C GLU A 198 4.38 6.22 -16.78
N THR A 199 4.53 6.76 -18.00
CA THR A 199 3.90 6.19 -19.20
C THR A 199 4.82 5.26 -20.00
N GLU A 200 5.97 4.88 -19.47
CA GLU A 200 6.87 3.93 -20.13
C GLU A 200 6.14 2.62 -20.40
N GLY A 201 6.31 2.04 -21.60
CA GLY A 201 5.73 0.74 -21.95
C GLY A 201 4.20 0.70 -21.78
N CYS A 202 3.50 1.80 -22.05
CA CYS A 202 2.05 1.85 -21.88
C CYS A 202 1.29 1.87 -23.20
N ARG A 203 0.01 1.53 -23.12
CA ARG A 203 -0.95 1.67 -24.22
C ARG A 203 -2.14 2.51 -23.79
N PRO A 204 -2.57 3.50 -24.59
CA PRO A 204 -3.72 4.33 -24.25
C PRO A 204 -5.00 3.51 -24.12
N LEU A 205 -5.75 3.75 -23.05
CA LEU A 205 -7.07 3.18 -22.76
C LEU A 205 -8.10 4.30 -22.63
N MET A 206 -8.20 5.12 -23.67
CA MET A 206 -9.05 6.32 -23.65
C MET A 206 -10.54 5.98 -23.64
N THR A 207 -10.91 4.82 -24.19
CA THR A 207 -12.24 4.22 -24.16
C THR A 207 -12.13 2.85 -23.52
N LEU A 208 -13.05 2.50 -22.62
CA LEU A 208 -13.07 1.18 -22.00
C LEU A 208 -13.50 0.12 -23.03
N PRO A 209 -12.67 -0.90 -23.29
CA PRO A 209 -13.02 -1.99 -24.18
C PRO A 209 -14.03 -2.94 -23.51
N LYS A 210 -14.74 -3.71 -24.33
CA LYS A 210 -15.62 -4.79 -23.85
C LYS A 210 -14.86 -6.07 -23.49
N VAL A 211 -13.66 -6.23 -24.04
CA VAL A 211 -12.80 -7.41 -23.88
C VAL A 211 -11.49 -6.96 -23.26
N LEU A 212 -10.96 -7.77 -22.35
CA LEU A 212 -9.65 -7.53 -21.73
C LEU A 212 -8.56 -7.53 -22.83
N PRO A 213 -7.68 -6.52 -22.89
CA PRO A 213 -6.58 -6.53 -23.84
C PRO A 213 -5.66 -7.75 -23.63
N ALA A 214 -5.26 -8.40 -24.73
CA ALA A 214 -4.41 -9.60 -24.68
C ALA A 214 -2.93 -9.26 -24.40
N ASP A 215 -2.55 -8.00 -24.61
CA ASP A 215 -1.19 -7.47 -24.49
C ASP A 215 -0.91 -6.83 -23.13
N ILE A 216 -1.68 -7.13 -22.07
CA ILE A 216 -1.39 -6.63 -20.72
C ILE A 216 -0.04 -7.16 -20.24
N ASP A 217 0.84 -6.25 -19.79
CA ASP A 217 2.12 -6.60 -19.18
C ASP A 217 1.93 -7.01 -17.71
N TYR A 218 1.42 -8.22 -17.50
CA TYR A 218 1.17 -8.77 -16.16
C TYR A 218 2.43 -8.80 -15.29
N ALA A 219 3.61 -9.04 -15.88
CA ALA A 219 4.88 -9.12 -15.14
C ALA A 219 5.17 -7.82 -14.40
N ARG A 220 4.98 -6.68 -15.06
CA ARG A 220 5.21 -5.38 -14.45
C ARG A 220 4.26 -5.06 -13.31
N TYR A 221 2.99 -5.47 -13.40
CA TYR A 221 2.04 -5.34 -12.29
C TYR A 221 2.43 -6.23 -11.10
N ILE A 222 2.92 -7.45 -11.36
CA ILE A 222 3.41 -8.38 -10.33
C ILE A 222 4.65 -7.79 -9.65
N GLU A 223 5.65 -7.36 -10.41
CA GLU A 223 6.87 -6.73 -9.88
C GLU A 223 6.55 -5.48 -9.04
N THR A 224 5.57 -4.68 -9.48
CA THR A 224 5.12 -3.51 -8.70
C THR A 224 4.49 -3.93 -7.38
N ALA A 225 3.70 -5.01 -7.35
CA ALA A 225 3.11 -5.53 -6.12
C ALA A 225 4.18 -6.11 -5.17
N GLU A 226 5.18 -6.83 -5.69
CA GLU A 226 6.32 -7.33 -4.92
C GLU A 226 7.15 -6.19 -4.33
N SER A 227 7.45 -5.15 -5.13
CA SER A 227 8.14 -3.96 -4.63
C SER A 227 7.38 -3.25 -3.51
N ILE A 228 6.04 -3.32 -3.50
CA ILE A 228 5.24 -2.79 -2.38
C ILE A 228 5.40 -3.64 -1.12
N LEU A 229 5.51 -4.97 -1.25
CA LEU A 229 5.79 -5.85 -0.12
C LEU A 229 7.17 -5.57 0.49
N ASP A 230 8.17 -5.30 -0.34
CA ASP A 230 9.49 -4.82 0.10
C ASP A 230 9.37 -3.48 0.86
N ASP A 231 8.70 -2.50 0.25
CA ASP A 231 8.52 -1.13 0.78
C ASP A 231 7.86 -1.10 2.17
N ILE A 232 6.92 -2.01 2.42
CA ILE A 232 6.22 -2.14 3.72
C ILE A 232 6.94 -3.09 4.69
N GLY A 233 8.14 -3.55 4.34
CA GLY A 233 9.02 -4.37 5.18
C GLY A 233 8.54 -5.80 5.39
N TYR A 234 7.73 -6.36 4.47
CA TYR A 234 7.16 -7.70 4.64
C TYR A 234 8.26 -8.79 4.72
N TYR A 235 9.24 -8.73 3.82
CA TYR A 235 10.33 -9.72 3.79
C TYR A 235 11.38 -9.48 4.89
N ASP A 236 11.64 -8.23 5.25
CA ASP A 236 12.54 -7.89 6.38
C ASP A 236 12.00 -8.42 7.71
N ALA A 237 10.67 -8.43 7.89
CA ALA A 237 10.03 -8.99 9.07
C ALA A 237 10.19 -10.52 9.18
N GLN A 238 10.45 -11.24 8.08
CA GLN A 238 10.75 -12.67 8.10
C GLN A 238 12.22 -12.96 8.45
N VAL A 239 13.10 -11.96 8.29
CA VAL A 239 14.53 -12.03 8.56
C VAL A 239 14.81 -11.33 9.91
N CYS A 240 14.08 -11.69 10.96
CA CYS A 240 14.56 -11.47 12.34
C CYS A 240 15.68 -12.45 12.67
N VAL A 241 16.76 -12.42 11.89
CA VAL A 241 18.07 -12.89 12.36
C VAL A 241 18.76 -11.70 13.01
N SER A 242 19.40 -11.94 14.14
CA SER A 242 20.17 -10.90 14.82
C SER A 242 21.18 -10.28 13.83
N PRO A 243 21.58 -9.00 14.00
CA PRO A 243 22.63 -8.39 13.18
C PRO A 243 23.89 -9.25 13.07
N MET A 244 24.17 -10.06 14.11
CA MET A 244 25.27 -11.00 14.14
C MET A 244 25.06 -12.23 13.24
N GLU A 245 23.86 -12.80 13.20
CA GLU A 245 23.52 -13.89 12.28
C GLU A 245 23.49 -13.42 10.82
N ALA A 246 23.02 -12.20 10.55
CA ALA A 246 23.10 -11.62 9.22
C ALA A 246 24.55 -11.43 8.75
N LEU A 247 25.45 -11.00 9.65
CA LEU A 247 26.88 -10.89 9.40
C LEU A 247 27.52 -12.27 9.13
N LEU A 248 27.21 -13.27 9.95
CA LEU A 248 27.74 -14.63 9.80
C LEU A 248 27.30 -15.28 8.48
N ARG A 249 26.04 -15.10 8.08
CA ARG A 249 25.55 -15.58 6.77
C ARG A 249 26.29 -14.93 5.61
N ARG A 250 26.53 -13.60 5.66
CA ARG A 250 27.32 -12.89 4.65
C ARG A 250 28.76 -13.39 4.57
N LEU A 251 29.39 -13.68 5.71
CA LEU A 251 30.74 -14.21 5.77
C LEU A 251 30.84 -15.66 5.25
N GLN A 252 29.83 -16.49 5.53
CA GLN A 252 29.75 -17.87 5.03
C GLN A 252 29.54 -17.93 3.51
N PHE A 253 28.70 -17.05 2.96
CA PHE A 253 28.51 -16.93 1.51
C PHE A 253 29.80 -16.54 0.78
N ASN A 254 30.57 -15.57 1.31
CA ASN A 254 31.84 -15.16 0.72
C ASN A 254 32.92 -16.25 0.77
N ASN A 255 32.93 -17.08 1.82
CA ASN A 255 33.85 -18.21 1.89
C ASN A 255 33.50 -19.32 0.90
N GLN A 256 32.22 -19.59 0.63
CA GLN A 256 31.81 -20.55 -0.39
C GLN A 256 32.15 -20.07 -1.81
N LEU A 257 31.99 -18.78 -2.10
CA LEU A 257 32.41 -18.18 -3.37
C LEU A 257 33.92 -18.24 -3.58
N ASN A 258 34.73 -18.02 -2.55
CA ASN A 258 36.20 -18.11 -2.64
C ASN A 258 36.71 -19.54 -2.79
N ILE A 259 35.97 -20.54 -2.31
CA ILE A 259 36.32 -21.96 -2.49
C ILE A 259 35.98 -22.42 -3.91
N LEU A 260 34.91 -21.88 -4.53
CA LEU A 260 34.49 -22.21 -5.90
C LEU A 260 35.28 -21.47 -6.99
N THR A 261 35.95 -20.37 -6.66
CA THR A 261 36.80 -19.61 -7.60
C THR A 261 38.28 -19.98 -7.50
N ALA A 262 38.67 -20.81 -6.53
CA ALA A 262 40.03 -21.30 -6.32
C ALA A 262 40.26 -22.75 -6.82
N SER A 263 39.30 -23.33 -7.53
CA SER A 263 39.37 -24.67 -8.15
C SER A 263 39.41 -24.61 -9.67
#